data_AF-A0A9W8HPQ2-F1
#
_entry.id   AF-A0A9W8HPQ2-F1
#
_cell.length_a   1.000
_cell.length_b   1.000
_cell.length_c   1.000
_cell.angle_alpha   90.00
_cell.angle_beta   90.00
_cell.angle_gamma   90.00
#
_symmetry.space_group_name_H-M   'P 1'
#
loop_
_entity.id
_entity.type
_entity.pdbx_description
1 polymer ?
#
loop_
_entity_poly.entity_id
_entity_poly.type
_entity_poly.pdbx_seq_one_letter_code
_entity_poly.pdbx_strand_id
1 'polypeptide(L)'
;MDVFLFPGPDAAEVYKQYAEIEELPPLPRDFAIGHHQCRWNYIDEADVLAVSDKMHEHEIPYDVIWLDIEHTDGKRYYTWDASKFPNPLAMQEKLGHDGHKLVTVVDPHIKRDTSYYVWDEANKQALFVKDKDGSSNFQGWCWPGDSSWVDCLNPDAVKWLGEQYHLDKYNGSSPNLFIWNDMNEPAIFNGPEITMNKDAKHHGGWEHRDVHNLYGMLYQKATAEGLRSRESPNKRPFVLSRSYFVGSHRYGAIWTGDNTASWEHLRASVPMILSNNVAGMHFVGADVGGFFGNPDPVLLTRWYQLGMWYPFFRAHAHIDTKRREPWMLGEPYLTYIRDAIRERYRLLPYWYTLFREASLTGMPLVRPMWMEFPKEKSLFGEDKAFMVGSALMVVPVTKSGEQQSVDIFLPQQEEWYDMRKGTAHHGPLVRSFSVGLADTLVFARGGSIIPTRERQRRSSALMKRDPFTLHVYVSRAGTAAGMLYVDDGETYDYEDGAFIERELAFANATLVSRPS
;
A
#
# COMPACT_ATOMS: atom_id res chain seq x y z
N MET A 1 -26.46 -0.15 -20.13
CA MET A 1 -25.07 0.03 -20.57
C MET A 1 -24.70 1.45 -20.24
N ASP A 2 -23.65 1.63 -19.45
CA ASP A 2 -23.15 2.92 -19.01
C ASP A 2 -21.65 2.97 -19.34
N VAL A 3 -21.21 3.96 -20.12
CA VAL A 3 -19.86 4.02 -20.71
C VAL A 3 -19.40 5.47 -20.78
N PHE A 4 -18.20 5.72 -20.25
CA PHE A 4 -17.53 7.01 -20.30
C PHE A 4 -16.36 6.95 -21.29
N LEU A 5 -16.18 8.00 -22.09
CA LEU A 5 -15.10 8.11 -23.07
C LEU A 5 -14.22 9.30 -22.70
N PHE A 6 -12.92 9.06 -22.51
CA PHE A 6 -11.93 10.06 -22.13
C PHE A 6 -11.00 10.34 -23.32
N PRO A 7 -11.26 11.40 -24.13
CA PRO A 7 -10.54 11.63 -25.37
C PRO A 7 -9.11 12.18 -25.21
N GLY A 8 -8.68 12.55 -24.00
CA GLY A 8 -7.36 13.14 -23.76
C GLY A 8 -7.29 14.62 -24.17
N PRO A 9 -6.15 15.11 -24.71
CA PRO A 9 -5.32 14.41 -25.71
C PRO A 9 -4.05 13.71 -25.18
N ASP A 10 -3.71 13.89 -23.92
CA ASP A 10 -2.56 13.24 -23.27
C ASP A 10 -2.98 12.54 -21.97
N ALA A 11 -2.05 11.81 -21.36
CA ALA A 11 -2.33 11.04 -20.15
C ALA A 11 -2.82 11.92 -19.00
N ALA A 12 -2.24 13.10 -18.81
CA ALA A 12 -2.62 13.99 -17.71
C ALA A 12 -4.07 14.47 -17.87
N GLU A 13 -4.47 14.85 -19.09
CA GLU A 13 -5.85 15.24 -19.37
C GLU A 13 -6.82 14.05 -19.25
N VAL A 14 -6.42 12.83 -19.63
CA VAL A 14 -7.23 11.62 -19.40
C VAL A 14 -7.46 11.38 -17.90
N TYR A 15 -6.43 11.49 -17.05
CA TYR A 15 -6.60 11.31 -15.59
C TYR A 15 -7.47 12.38 -14.96
N LYS A 16 -7.36 13.63 -15.43
CA LYS A 16 -8.25 14.69 -14.99
C LYS A 16 -9.70 14.38 -15.34
N GLN A 17 -9.98 13.95 -16.58
CA GLN A 17 -11.32 13.55 -17.02
C GLN A 17 -11.84 12.31 -16.27
N TYR A 18 -10.96 11.35 -15.97
CA TYR A 18 -11.32 10.15 -15.23
C TYR A 18 -11.66 10.48 -13.77
N ALA A 19 -10.87 11.36 -13.14
CA ALA A 19 -11.11 11.85 -11.77
C ALA A 19 -12.40 12.67 -11.62
N GLU A 20 -12.97 13.22 -12.69
CA GLU A 20 -14.32 13.83 -12.66
C GLU A 20 -15.43 12.79 -12.37
N ILE A 21 -15.17 11.51 -12.68
CA ILE A 21 -16.11 10.40 -12.46
C ILE A 21 -15.77 9.63 -11.19
N GLU A 22 -14.49 9.26 -11.01
CA GLU A 22 -14.06 8.43 -9.89
C GLU A 22 -13.57 9.22 -8.67
N GLU A 23 -13.60 10.55 -8.71
CA GLU A 23 -13.05 11.46 -7.69
C GLU A 23 -11.53 11.30 -7.47
N LEU A 24 -10.91 12.26 -6.79
CA LEU A 24 -9.47 12.25 -6.52
C LEU A 24 -9.13 11.42 -5.27
N PRO A 25 -7.95 10.75 -5.21
CA PRO A 25 -7.52 10.02 -4.02
C PRO A 25 -7.26 10.99 -2.85
N PRO A 26 -7.68 10.68 -1.62
CA PRO A 26 -7.28 11.43 -0.44
C PRO A 26 -5.80 11.17 -0.11
N LEU A 27 -5.21 12.04 0.71
CA LEU A 27 -3.87 11.80 1.22
C LEU A 27 -3.85 10.63 2.21
N PRO A 28 -2.86 9.71 2.12
CA PRO A 28 -2.71 8.65 3.10
C PRO A 28 -2.17 9.18 4.42
N ARG A 29 -2.27 8.34 5.46
CA ARG A 29 -1.44 8.49 6.67
C ARG A 29 0.04 8.40 6.30
N ASP A 30 0.87 9.23 6.91
CA ASP A 30 2.31 9.24 6.64
C ASP A 30 3.00 7.91 6.95
N PHE A 31 2.63 7.24 8.04
CA PHE A 31 3.19 5.94 8.40
C PHE A 31 2.85 4.86 7.35
N ALA A 32 1.74 5.00 6.64
CA ALA A 32 1.24 3.99 5.70
C ALA A 32 2.10 3.89 4.43
N ILE A 33 2.92 4.90 4.16
CA ILE A 33 3.89 4.88 3.07
C ILE A 33 5.28 4.40 3.54
N GLY A 34 5.41 3.99 4.81
CA GLY A 34 6.62 3.38 5.37
C GLY A 34 6.79 1.91 4.99
N HIS A 35 7.63 1.20 5.74
CA HIS A 35 7.79 -0.26 5.62
C HIS A 35 6.85 -1.00 6.59
N HIS A 36 6.14 -1.99 6.06
CA HIS A 36 5.18 -2.82 6.79
C HIS A 36 5.70 -4.25 6.93
N GLN A 37 5.78 -4.74 8.17
CA GLN A 37 6.24 -6.09 8.50
C GLN A 37 5.04 -6.97 8.89
N CYS A 38 4.83 -8.07 8.15
CA CYS A 38 3.71 -8.98 8.33
C CYS A 38 4.15 -10.44 8.13
N ARG A 39 3.37 -11.37 8.68
CA ARG A 39 3.31 -12.78 8.28
C ARG A 39 2.02 -13.41 8.82
N TRP A 40 1.65 -14.56 8.27
CA TRP A 40 0.74 -15.51 8.89
C TRP A 40 1.57 -16.48 9.77
N ASN A 41 1.55 -16.43 11.08
CA ASN A 41 1.15 -15.34 11.96
C ASN A 41 2.35 -14.90 12.80
N TYR A 42 2.31 -13.70 13.38
CA TYR A 42 2.98 -13.48 14.67
C TYR A 42 2.12 -14.12 15.75
N ILE A 43 2.75 -14.95 16.58
CA ILE A 43 2.02 -15.97 17.34
C ILE A 43 1.43 -15.47 18.66
N ASP A 44 2.00 -14.42 19.25
CA ASP A 44 1.56 -13.80 20.51
C ASP A 44 2.17 -12.39 20.69
N GLU A 45 1.83 -11.73 21.81
CA GLU A 45 2.39 -10.42 22.18
C GLU A 45 3.91 -10.41 22.29
N ALA A 46 4.50 -11.49 22.81
CA ALA A 46 5.94 -11.57 23.03
C ALA A 46 6.69 -11.63 21.68
N ASP A 47 6.16 -12.36 20.70
CA ASP A 47 6.69 -12.44 19.35
C ASP A 47 6.62 -11.07 18.64
N VAL A 48 5.48 -10.37 18.73
CA VAL A 48 5.35 -9.00 18.16
C VAL A 48 6.40 -8.05 18.74
N LEU A 49 6.56 -8.05 20.06
CA LEU A 49 7.53 -7.17 20.73
C LEU A 49 8.98 -7.59 20.43
N ALA A 50 9.27 -8.89 20.36
CA ALA A 50 10.58 -9.39 19.98
C ALA A 50 10.95 -9.01 18.54
N VAL A 51 9.99 -9.04 17.61
CA VAL A 51 10.17 -8.57 16.23
C VAL A 51 10.49 -7.09 16.19
N SER A 52 9.76 -6.27 16.95
CA SER A 52 10.06 -4.84 17.09
C SER A 52 11.47 -4.61 17.63
N ASP A 53 11.83 -5.29 18.72
CA ASP A 53 13.14 -5.15 19.38
C ASP A 53 14.27 -5.58 18.43
N LYS A 54 14.06 -6.63 17.63
CA LYS A 54 15.04 -7.09 16.63
C LYS A 54 15.17 -6.15 15.42
N MET A 55 14.08 -5.54 14.94
CA MET A 55 14.18 -4.48 13.93
C MET A 55 15.04 -3.33 14.44
N HIS A 56 14.90 -2.94 15.73
CA HIS A 56 15.71 -1.89 16.34
C HIS A 56 17.17 -2.31 16.51
N GLU A 57 17.43 -3.52 17.02
CA GLU A 57 18.78 -4.08 17.19
C GLU A 57 19.56 -4.08 15.87
N HIS A 58 18.88 -4.42 14.78
CA HIS A 58 19.47 -4.47 13.44
C HIS A 58 19.31 -3.17 12.66
N GLU A 59 18.87 -2.08 13.28
CA GLU A 59 18.71 -0.75 12.67
C GLU A 59 17.89 -0.74 11.37
N ILE A 60 16.86 -1.57 11.31
CA ILE A 60 15.91 -1.64 10.19
C ILE A 60 14.69 -0.77 10.54
N PRO A 61 14.42 0.32 9.79
CA PRO A 61 13.23 1.10 10.03
C PRO A 61 11.97 0.35 9.60
N TYR A 62 10.89 0.52 10.35
CA TYR A 62 9.55 0.06 10.00
C TYR A 62 8.52 1.01 10.62
N ASP A 63 7.29 0.99 10.09
CA ASP A 63 6.19 1.78 10.64
C ASP A 63 5.08 0.90 11.21
N VAL A 64 4.89 -0.31 10.68
CA VAL A 64 3.74 -1.14 11.04
C VAL A 64 4.12 -2.60 11.21
N ILE A 65 3.68 -3.22 12.31
CA ILE A 65 3.60 -4.67 12.47
C ILE A 65 2.14 -5.11 12.28
N TRP A 66 1.93 -6.28 11.69
CA TRP A 66 0.61 -6.77 11.30
C TRP A 66 0.27 -8.09 11.98
N LEU A 67 -1.00 -8.23 12.35
CA LEU A 67 -1.59 -9.42 12.95
C LEU A 67 -2.63 -10.01 12.00
N ASP A 68 -2.29 -11.17 11.46
CA ASP A 68 -3.17 -11.99 10.61
C ASP A 68 -4.14 -12.80 11.50
N ILE A 69 -4.97 -13.68 10.93
CA ILE A 69 -6.20 -14.21 11.54
C ILE A 69 -6.00 -14.94 12.88
N GLU A 70 -4.81 -15.46 13.19
CA GLU A 70 -4.54 -16.18 14.44
C GLU A 70 -4.49 -15.30 15.70
N HIS A 71 -4.60 -13.97 15.58
CA HIS A 71 -4.72 -13.06 16.72
C HIS A 71 -6.11 -13.06 17.37
N THR A 72 -7.12 -13.51 16.63
CA THR A 72 -8.52 -13.51 17.04
C THR A 72 -8.85 -14.71 17.94
N ASP A 73 -9.90 -14.60 18.77
CA ASP A 73 -10.47 -15.76 19.46
C ASP A 73 -11.25 -16.63 18.46
N GLY A 74 -10.60 -17.67 17.94
CA GLY A 74 -11.25 -18.66 17.08
C GLY A 74 -11.84 -18.10 15.79
N LYS A 75 -11.18 -17.09 15.20
CA LYS A 75 -11.61 -16.39 13.97
C LYS A 75 -12.91 -15.60 14.16
N ARG A 76 -13.18 -15.17 15.39
CA ARG A 76 -14.17 -14.13 15.71
C ARG A 76 -13.48 -12.76 15.59
N TYR A 77 -13.77 -12.00 14.53
CA TYR A 77 -13.22 -10.65 14.38
C TYR A 77 -13.63 -9.72 15.53
N TYR A 78 -12.95 -8.57 15.68
CA TYR A 78 -13.17 -7.64 16.81
C TYR A 78 -12.92 -8.27 18.20
N THR A 79 -12.19 -9.38 18.25
CA THR A 79 -11.77 -10.06 19.49
C THR A 79 -10.28 -10.35 19.46
N TRP A 80 -9.74 -10.79 20.59
CA TRP A 80 -8.35 -11.18 20.77
C TRP A 80 -8.30 -12.56 21.43
N ASP A 81 -7.41 -13.43 20.97
CA ASP A 81 -7.11 -14.70 21.66
C ASP A 81 -6.48 -14.36 23.01
N ALA A 82 -7.21 -14.54 24.11
CA ALA A 82 -6.78 -14.13 25.44
C ALA A 82 -5.53 -14.88 25.96
N SER A 83 -5.16 -16.02 25.35
CA SER A 83 -3.95 -16.75 25.70
C SER A 83 -2.70 -16.18 25.02
N LYS A 84 -2.85 -15.66 23.80
CA LYS A 84 -1.76 -15.12 22.97
C LYS A 84 -1.63 -13.60 23.10
N PHE A 85 -2.76 -12.91 23.23
CA PHE A 85 -2.89 -11.46 23.30
C PHE A 85 -3.70 -11.02 24.53
N PRO A 86 -3.21 -11.27 25.75
CA PRO A 86 -3.92 -10.91 26.99
C PRO A 86 -3.97 -9.39 27.28
N ASN A 87 -3.06 -8.59 26.73
CA ASN A 87 -2.90 -7.14 26.97
C ASN A 87 -2.67 -6.35 25.65
N PRO A 88 -3.58 -6.41 24.67
CA PRO A 88 -3.35 -5.84 23.33
C PRO A 88 -3.16 -4.32 23.35
N LEU A 89 -3.77 -3.61 24.31
CA LEU A 89 -3.57 -2.16 24.51
C LEU A 89 -2.13 -1.84 24.92
N ALA A 90 -1.59 -2.55 25.90
CA ALA A 90 -0.23 -2.32 26.38
C ALA A 90 0.82 -2.63 25.29
N MET A 91 0.58 -3.66 24.49
CA MET A 91 1.40 -3.95 23.30
C MET A 91 1.39 -2.78 22.32
N GLN A 92 0.20 -2.24 21.98
CA GLN A 92 0.06 -1.10 21.07
C GLN A 92 0.70 0.17 21.63
N GLU A 93 0.57 0.44 22.94
CA GLU A 93 1.22 1.57 23.61
C GLU A 93 2.75 1.45 23.54
N LYS A 94 3.30 0.25 23.78
CA LYS A 94 4.74 0.00 23.67
C LYS A 94 5.26 0.23 22.25
N LEU A 95 4.55 -0.26 21.23
CA LEU A 95 4.87 0.02 19.82
C LEU A 95 4.76 1.52 19.51
N GLY A 96 3.69 2.15 19.99
CA GLY A 96 3.38 3.56 19.76
C GLY A 96 4.40 4.54 20.34
N HIS A 97 5.18 4.16 21.35
CA HIS A 97 6.25 4.99 21.92
C HIS A 97 7.25 5.47 20.87
N ASP A 98 7.64 4.60 19.94
CA ASP A 98 8.55 4.92 18.84
C ASP A 98 7.80 5.28 17.54
N GLY A 99 6.49 5.54 17.65
CA GLY A 99 5.63 5.93 16.54
C GLY A 99 5.09 4.78 15.69
N HIS A 100 5.43 3.53 16.00
CA HIS A 100 4.96 2.36 15.25
C HIS A 100 3.46 2.13 15.43
N LYS A 101 2.83 1.51 14.43
CA LYS A 101 1.42 1.14 14.40
C LYS A 101 1.23 -0.37 14.37
N LEU A 102 0.02 -0.78 14.69
CA LEU A 102 -0.43 -2.16 14.56
C LEU A 102 -1.53 -2.21 13.49
N VAL A 103 -1.55 -3.26 12.69
CA VAL A 103 -2.70 -3.57 11.82
C VAL A 103 -3.24 -4.94 12.19
N THR A 104 -4.56 -5.08 12.33
CA THR A 104 -5.25 -6.37 12.48
C THR A 104 -6.13 -6.67 11.29
N VAL A 105 -6.21 -7.95 10.92
CA VAL A 105 -7.15 -8.43 9.89
C VAL A 105 -8.58 -8.50 10.42
N VAL A 106 -9.53 -8.02 9.62
CA VAL A 106 -10.98 -8.02 9.87
C VAL A 106 -11.71 -8.30 8.56
N ASP A 107 -12.15 -9.54 8.38
CA ASP A 107 -12.77 -10.02 7.14
C ASP A 107 -14.31 -9.94 7.22
N PRO A 108 -15.02 -9.91 6.07
CA PRO A 108 -16.47 -9.69 6.05
C PRO A 108 -17.32 -10.90 6.48
N HIS A 109 -16.70 -12.05 6.73
CA HIS A 109 -17.40 -13.26 7.14
C HIS A 109 -17.46 -13.36 8.67
N ILE A 110 -18.67 -13.38 9.21
CA ILE A 110 -18.89 -13.38 10.66
C ILE A 110 -19.26 -14.81 11.09
N LYS A 111 -18.44 -15.39 11.98
CA LYS A 111 -18.66 -16.71 12.57
C LYS A 111 -20.08 -16.83 13.12
N ARG A 112 -20.80 -17.88 12.72
CA ARG A 112 -22.16 -18.17 13.20
C ARG A 112 -22.11 -18.78 14.59
N ASP A 113 -22.26 -17.93 15.60
CA ASP A 113 -22.19 -18.31 17.00
C ASP A 113 -23.06 -17.36 17.83
N THR A 114 -24.10 -17.88 18.50
CA THR A 114 -25.03 -17.07 19.30
C THR A 114 -24.38 -16.46 20.55
N SER A 115 -23.22 -16.97 20.97
CA SER A 115 -22.44 -16.38 22.08
C SER A 115 -21.51 -15.25 21.63
N TYR A 116 -21.33 -15.07 20.32
CA TYR A 116 -20.49 -14.05 19.73
C TYR A 116 -21.31 -12.80 19.42
N TYR A 117 -21.05 -11.71 20.15
CA TYR A 117 -21.87 -10.49 20.13
C TYR A 117 -22.04 -9.90 18.72
N VAL A 118 -20.98 -9.86 17.91
CA VAL A 118 -21.02 -9.29 16.55
C VAL A 118 -22.01 -10.06 15.67
N TRP A 119 -22.01 -11.39 15.76
CA TRP A 119 -22.95 -12.20 15.00
C TRP A 119 -24.38 -12.03 15.51
N ASP A 120 -24.58 -12.08 16.84
CA ASP A 120 -25.88 -11.95 17.46
C ASP A 120 -26.53 -10.58 17.16
N GLU A 121 -25.77 -9.48 17.25
CA GLU A 121 -26.22 -8.13 16.90
C GLU A 121 -26.62 -8.02 15.43
N ALA A 122 -25.74 -8.44 14.51
CA ALA A 122 -26.01 -8.37 13.08
C ALA A 122 -27.18 -9.27 12.65
N ASN A 123 -27.33 -10.43 13.28
CA ASN A 123 -28.45 -11.33 13.05
C ASN A 123 -29.78 -10.71 13.52
N LYS A 124 -29.83 -10.16 14.73
CA LYS A 124 -31.04 -9.51 15.29
C LYS A 124 -31.49 -8.30 14.47
N GLN A 125 -30.54 -7.58 13.88
CA GLN A 125 -30.78 -6.41 13.03
C GLN A 125 -30.94 -6.78 11.54
N ALA A 126 -30.90 -8.06 11.18
CA ALA A 126 -31.03 -8.54 9.81
C ALA A 126 -30.02 -7.93 8.82
N LEU A 127 -28.76 -7.79 9.23
CA LEU A 127 -27.70 -7.08 8.48
C LEU A 127 -26.89 -7.96 7.51
N PHE A 128 -27.17 -9.26 7.47
CA PHE A 128 -26.47 -10.20 6.59
C PHE A 128 -27.14 -10.32 5.22
N VAL A 129 -26.32 -10.64 4.21
CA VAL A 129 -26.77 -11.06 2.88
C VAL A 129 -27.73 -12.25 3.03
N LYS A 130 -28.74 -12.33 2.17
CA LYS A 130 -29.77 -13.38 2.23
C LYS A 130 -29.55 -14.45 1.16
N ASP A 131 -30.08 -15.64 1.42
CA ASP A 131 -30.17 -16.71 0.42
C ASP A 131 -31.11 -16.30 -0.74
N LYS A 132 -31.18 -17.14 -1.78
CA LYS A 132 -31.96 -16.90 -2.99
C LYS A 132 -33.44 -16.59 -2.78
N ASP A 133 -34.03 -17.09 -1.69
CA ASP A 133 -35.44 -16.86 -1.35
C ASP A 133 -35.66 -15.58 -0.54
N GLY A 134 -34.58 -14.92 -0.10
CA GLY A 134 -34.60 -13.71 0.71
C GLY A 134 -35.02 -13.92 2.17
N SER A 135 -35.30 -15.16 2.59
CA SER A 135 -35.92 -15.47 3.89
C SER A 135 -34.91 -15.77 4.99
N SER A 136 -33.82 -16.45 4.65
CA SER A 136 -32.71 -16.78 5.56
C SER A 136 -31.45 -15.98 5.25
N ASN A 137 -30.62 -15.77 6.28
CA ASN A 137 -29.25 -15.28 6.06
C ASN A 137 -28.48 -16.31 5.25
N PHE A 138 -27.68 -15.83 4.29
CA PHE A 138 -26.75 -16.65 3.53
C PHE A 138 -25.74 -17.33 4.47
N GLN A 139 -25.43 -18.59 4.17
CA GLN A 139 -24.56 -19.45 4.95
C GLN A 139 -23.51 -20.11 4.06
N GLY A 140 -22.29 -20.16 4.58
CA GLY A 140 -21.13 -20.67 3.86
C GLY A 140 -19.97 -20.88 4.81
N TRP A 141 -18.90 -21.47 4.29
CA TRP A 141 -17.70 -21.76 5.08
C TRP A 141 -16.57 -20.81 4.71
N CYS A 142 -15.88 -20.30 5.72
CA CYS A 142 -14.60 -19.60 5.59
C CYS A 142 -13.70 -19.97 6.77
N TRP A 143 -12.80 -19.09 7.20
CA TRP A 143 -11.82 -19.37 8.26
C TRP A 143 -12.44 -19.84 9.59
N PRO A 144 -13.54 -19.26 10.10
CA PRO A 144 -14.15 -19.72 11.34
C PRO A 144 -15.09 -20.93 11.16
N GLY A 145 -15.16 -21.53 9.95
CA GLY A 145 -16.16 -22.52 9.59
C GLY A 145 -17.47 -21.84 9.17
N ASP A 146 -18.60 -22.30 9.73
CA ASP A 146 -19.93 -21.77 9.41
C ASP A 146 -20.02 -20.26 9.68
N SER A 147 -20.37 -19.49 8.65
CA SER A 147 -20.29 -18.03 8.62
C SER A 147 -21.46 -17.39 7.89
N SER A 148 -21.72 -16.11 8.17
CA SER A 148 -22.62 -15.23 7.42
C SER A 148 -21.88 -13.95 7.01
N TRP A 149 -22.26 -13.31 5.89
CA TRP A 149 -21.56 -12.17 5.31
C TRP A 149 -22.37 -10.88 5.47
N VAL A 150 -21.73 -9.81 5.92
CA VAL A 150 -22.35 -8.49 6.13
C VAL A 150 -22.80 -7.92 4.78
N ASP A 151 -24.05 -7.48 4.67
CA ASP A 151 -24.56 -6.90 3.43
C ASP A 151 -24.17 -5.43 3.28
N CYS A 152 -23.09 -5.16 2.55
CA CYS A 152 -22.56 -3.80 2.39
C CYS A 152 -23.42 -2.89 1.49
N LEU A 153 -24.52 -3.40 0.92
CA LEU A 153 -25.55 -2.55 0.28
C LEU A 153 -26.61 -2.06 1.27
N ASN A 154 -26.70 -2.67 2.45
CA ASN A 154 -27.61 -2.24 3.49
C ASN A 154 -26.99 -1.04 4.25
N PRO A 155 -27.56 0.17 4.19
CA PRO A 155 -27.02 1.33 4.88
C PRO A 155 -26.95 1.14 6.41
N ASP A 156 -27.87 0.37 6.99
CA ASP A 156 -27.85 0.05 8.42
C ASP A 156 -26.68 -0.89 8.75
N ALA A 157 -26.36 -1.83 7.85
CA ALA A 157 -25.22 -2.73 8.02
C ALA A 157 -23.89 -1.98 7.89
N VAL A 158 -23.79 -1.06 6.94
CA VAL A 158 -22.61 -0.18 6.77
C VAL A 158 -22.38 0.68 8.01
N LYS A 159 -23.44 1.30 8.54
CA LYS A 159 -23.37 2.08 9.77
C LYS A 159 -22.95 1.20 10.96
N TRP A 160 -23.61 0.07 11.15
CA TRP A 160 -23.29 -0.86 12.23
C TRP A 160 -21.84 -1.38 12.16
N LEU A 161 -21.36 -1.69 10.95
CA LEU A 161 -20.00 -2.14 10.70
C LEU A 161 -18.99 -1.05 11.07
N GLY A 162 -19.25 0.20 10.67
CA GLY A 162 -18.42 1.35 11.05
C GLY A 162 -18.32 1.53 12.57
N GLU A 163 -19.43 1.39 13.29
CA GLU A 163 -19.46 1.48 14.76
C GLU A 163 -18.62 0.39 15.44
N GLN A 164 -18.44 -0.78 14.83
CA GLN A 164 -17.60 -1.84 15.42
C GLN A 164 -16.14 -1.42 15.56
N TYR A 165 -15.68 -0.38 14.85
CA TYR A 165 -14.32 0.15 14.96
C TYR A 165 -14.15 1.25 16.01
N HIS A 166 -15.23 1.66 16.68
CA HIS A 166 -15.14 2.60 17.78
C HIS A 166 -14.36 1.98 18.95
N LEU A 167 -13.52 2.78 19.61
CA LEU A 167 -12.59 2.30 20.64
C LEU A 167 -13.29 1.69 21.87
N ASP A 168 -14.54 2.09 22.12
CA ASP A 168 -15.40 1.55 23.17
C ASP A 168 -16.14 0.26 22.78
N LYS A 169 -16.24 -0.06 21.48
CA LYS A 169 -16.77 -1.35 20.99
C LYS A 169 -15.67 -2.36 20.71
N TYR A 170 -14.62 -1.97 19.97
CA TYR A 170 -13.48 -2.84 19.71
C TYR A 170 -12.53 -2.87 20.91
N ASN A 171 -12.93 -3.61 21.95
CA ASN A 171 -12.12 -3.80 23.14
C ASN A 171 -10.72 -4.30 22.79
N GLY A 172 -9.70 -3.64 23.32
CA GLY A 172 -8.32 -3.93 23.01
C GLY A 172 -7.73 -3.11 21.86
N SER A 173 -8.52 -2.27 21.18
CA SER A 173 -8.02 -1.36 20.13
C SER A 173 -7.61 0.01 20.68
N SER A 174 -6.66 0.66 20.01
CA SER A 174 -6.22 2.03 20.30
C SER A 174 -6.18 2.87 19.01
N PRO A 175 -5.97 4.20 19.09
CA PRO A 175 -5.70 5.03 17.91
C PRO A 175 -4.53 4.56 17.02
N ASN A 176 -3.60 3.76 17.55
CA ASN A 176 -2.48 3.20 16.80
C ASN A 176 -2.84 1.89 16.05
N LEU A 177 -4.07 1.38 16.18
CA LEU A 177 -4.55 0.20 15.46
C LEU A 177 -5.26 0.57 14.16
N PHE A 178 -4.85 -0.03 13.05
CA PHE A 178 -5.49 0.12 11.74
C PHE A 178 -5.91 -1.25 11.19
N ILE A 179 -6.59 -1.28 10.04
CA ILE A 179 -7.35 -2.47 9.63
C ILE A 179 -6.88 -3.01 8.28
N TRP A 180 -6.90 -4.32 8.18
CA TRP A 180 -6.75 -5.07 6.95
C TRP A 180 -8.06 -5.81 6.66
N ASN A 181 -8.72 -5.50 5.55
CA ASN A 181 -9.82 -6.29 5.04
C ASN A 181 -9.30 -7.30 4.02
N ASP A 182 -9.27 -8.57 4.41
CA ASP A 182 -9.03 -9.67 3.48
C ASP A 182 -10.35 -10.38 3.14
N MET A 183 -10.28 -11.34 2.22
CA MET A 183 -11.39 -12.27 1.93
C MET A 183 -12.69 -11.57 1.49
N ASN A 184 -12.58 -10.36 0.94
CA ASN A 184 -13.70 -9.47 0.66
C ASN A 184 -14.13 -9.44 -0.81
N GLU A 185 -13.82 -10.48 -1.59
CA GLU A 185 -14.39 -10.68 -2.92
C GLU A 185 -15.93 -10.75 -2.95
N PRO A 186 -16.66 -11.43 -2.03
CA PRO A 186 -16.26 -12.18 -0.83
C PRO A 186 -15.79 -13.62 -1.09
N ALA A 187 -14.83 -14.09 -0.29
CA ALA A 187 -14.37 -15.47 -0.35
C ALA A 187 -15.26 -16.41 0.47
N ILE A 188 -15.76 -17.49 -0.16
CA ILE A 188 -16.58 -18.53 0.45
C ILE A 188 -16.06 -19.90 -0.01
N PHE A 189 -15.41 -20.64 0.87
CA PHE A 189 -14.64 -21.85 0.54
C PHE A 189 -15.45 -22.96 -0.11
N ASN A 190 -16.74 -23.06 0.24
CA ASN A 190 -17.67 -24.03 -0.33
C ASN A 190 -18.62 -23.42 -1.38
N GLY A 191 -18.37 -22.17 -1.80
CA GLY A 191 -19.14 -21.47 -2.81
C GLY A 191 -18.62 -21.73 -4.24
N PRO A 192 -19.43 -21.45 -5.26
CA PRO A 192 -18.98 -21.52 -6.66
C PRO A 192 -17.81 -20.55 -6.87
N GLU A 193 -16.73 -21.01 -7.50
CA GLU A 193 -15.53 -20.19 -7.77
C GLU A 193 -14.92 -19.56 -6.50
N ILE A 194 -15.15 -20.19 -5.33
CA ILE A 194 -14.76 -19.67 -4.00
C ILE A 194 -15.43 -18.32 -3.69
N THR A 195 -16.63 -18.08 -4.22
CA THR A 195 -17.41 -16.86 -3.94
C THR A 195 -18.91 -17.14 -3.78
N MET A 196 -19.69 -16.08 -3.62
CA MET A 196 -21.11 -16.16 -3.27
C MET A 196 -21.95 -16.57 -4.47
N ASN A 197 -23.02 -17.30 -4.17
CA ASN A 197 -24.00 -17.69 -5.18
C ASN A 197 -24.60 -16.46 -5.87
N LYS A 198 -24.67 -16.51 -7.20
CA LYS A 198 -25.15 -15.39 -8.03
C LYS A 198 -26.57 -14.94 -7.71
N ASP A 199 -27.41 -15.83 -7.21
CA ASP A 199 -28.82 -15.60 -6.86
C ASP A 199 -29.04 -15.21 -5.39
N ALA A 200 -27.98 -15.12 -4.58
CA ALA A 200 -28.07 -14.53 -3.23
C ALA A 200 -28.60 -13.10 -3.31
N LYS A 201 -29.37 -12.69 -2.30
CA LYS A 201 -30.11 -11.42 -2.29
C LYS A 201 -29.46 -10.40 -1.35
N HIS A 202 -29.18 -9.23 -1.91
CA HIS A 202 -28.74 -8.04 -1.19
C HIS A 202 -29.91 -7.09 -0.91
N HIS A 203 -29.66 -6.11 -0.06
CA HIS A 203 -30.55 -5.00 0.24
C HIS A 203 -31.10 -4.36 -1.04
N GLY A 204 -32.39 -4.02 -1.04
CA GLY A 204 -33.08 -3.51 -2.22
C GLY A 204 -33.53 -4.59 -3.22
N GLY A 205 -33.25 -5.87 -2.95
CA GLY A 205 -33.68 -7.00 -3.80
C GLY A 205 -32.73 -7.32 -4.95
N TRP A 206 -31.57 -6.65 -5.00
CA TRP A 206 -30.50 -6.93 -5.96
C TRP A 206 -29.96 -8.35 -5.77
N GLU A 207 -29.62 -8.99 -6.89
CA GLU A 207 -28.90 -10.26 -6.83
C GLU A 207 -27.41 -10.01 -6.68
N HIS A 208 -26.70 -10.97 -6.09
CA HIS A 208 -25.25 -10.89 -5.98
C HIS A 208 -24.56 -10.71 -7.34
N ARG A 209 -25.11 -11.30 -8.42
CA ARG A 209 -24.60 -11.08 -9.79
C ARG A 209 -24.57 -9.61 -10.22
N ASP A 210 -25.44 -8.77 -9.66
CA ASP A 210 -25.57 -7.36 -10.05
C ASP A 210 -24.49 -6.51 -9.36
N VAL A 211 -23.98 -6.98 -8.22
CA VAL A 211 -23.18 -6.17 -7.29
C VAL A 211 -21.87 -6.83 -6.85
N HIS A 212 -21.55 -8.02 -7.36
CA HIS A 212 -20.40 -8.85 -6.95
C HIS A 212 -19.10 -8.04 -6.82
N ASN A 213 -18.70 -7.36 -7.89
CA ASN A 213 -17.45 -6.58 -7.90
C ASN A 213 -17.47 -5.34 -7.00
N LEU A 214 -18.65 -4.86 -6.57
CA LEU A 214 -18.76 -3.73 -5.65
C LEU A 214 -18.58 -4.13 -4.20
N TYR A 215 -18.79 -5.40 -3.86
CA TYR A 215 -18.82 -5.88 -2.47
C TYR A 215 -17.55 -5.51 -1.71
N GLY A 216 -16.38 -5.83 -2.29
CA GLY A 216 -15.08 -5.55 -1.67
C GLY A 216 -14.84 -4.07 -1.41
N MET A 217 -15.12 -3.23 -2.40
CA MET A 217 -15.02 -1.76 -2.27
C MET A 217 -15.95 -1.22 -1.19
N LEU A 218 -17.21 -1.69 -1.12
CA LEU A 218 -18.18 -1.21 -0.14
C LEU A 218 -17.80 -1.62 1.29
N TYR A 219 -17.23 -2.82 1.46
CA TYR A 219 -16.70 -3.25 2.75
C TYR A 219 -15.48 -2.42 3.18
N GLN A 220 -14.54 -2.17 2.26
CA GLN A 220 -13.39 -1.29 2.51
C GLN A 220 -13.83 0.13 2.87
N LYS A 221 -14.82 0.68 2.15
CA LYS A 221 -15.42 1.98 2.43
C LYS A 221 -15.98 2.04 3.85
N ALA A 222 -16.82 1.08 4.23
CA ALA A 222 -17.44 1.05 5.56
C ALA A 222 -16.39 0.99 6.68
N THR A 223 -15.35 0.17 6.50
CA THR A 223 -14.20 0.12 7.41
C THR A 223 -13.49 1.47 7.51
N ALA A 224 -13.18 2.10 6.37
CA ALA A 224 -12.47 3.37 6.32
C ALA A 224 -13.29 4.50 6.98
N GLU A 225 -14.60 4.54 6.75
CA GLU A 225 -15.51 5.51 7.37
C GLU A 225 -15.62 5.31 8.89
N GLY A 226 -15.68 4.06 9.37
CA GLY A 226 -15.67 3.75 10.80
C GLY A 226 -14.36 4.17 11.49
N LEU A 227 -13.21 3.89 10.85
CA LEU A 227 -11.91 4.35 11.36
C LEU A 227 -11.78 5.88 11.35
N ARG A 228 -12.38 6.56 10.37
CA ARG A 228 -12.37 8.02 10.29
C ARG A 228 -13.11 8.66 11.46
N SER A 229 -14.24 8.09 11.88
CA SER A 229 -15.14 8.67 12.90
C SER A 229 -14.87 8.20 14.33
N ARG A 230 -13.99 7.21 14.55
CA ARG A 230 -13.73 6.67 15.90
C ARG A 230 -12.96 7.62 16.82
N GLU A 231 -12.39 8.70 16.29
CA GLU A 231 -11.62 9.73 17.01
C GLU A 231 -12.24 11.10 16.77
N SER A 232 -12.06 12.02 17.73
CA SER A 232 -12.47 13.42 17.61
C SER A 232 -11.26 14.33 17.87
N PRO A 233 -10.81 15.14 16.89
CA PRO A 233 -11.35 15.28 15.53
C PRO A 233 -11.16 14.02 14.68
N ASN A 234 -11.91 13.93 13.58
CA ASN A 234 -11.76 12.86 12.58
C ASN A 234 -10.33 12.82 12.04
N LYS A 235 -9.83 11.62 11.77
CA LYS A 235 -8.48 11.44 11.20
C LYS A 235 -8.52 10.52 10.01
N ARG A 236 -7.50 10.61 9.14
CA ARG A 236 -7.40 9.80 7.93
C ARG A 236 -7.40 8.31 8.28
N PRO A 237 -8.15 7.43 7.59
CA PRO A 237 -8.07 6.01 7.84
C PRO A 237 -6.83 5.40 7.18
N PHE A 238 -6.47 4.19 7.60
CA PHE A 238 -5.66 3.27 6.80
C PHE A 238 -6.35 1.92 6.78
N VAL A 239 -6.76 1.49 5.59
CA VAL A 239 -7.38 0.19 5.34
C VAL A 239 -6.71 -0.44 4.13
N LEU A 240 -6.13 -1.63 4.31
CA LEU A 240 -5.70 -2.46 3.20
C LEU A 240 -6.85 -3.36 2.77
N SER A 241 -7.13 -3.45 1.46
CA SER A 241 -8.18 -4.33 0.91
C SER A 241 -7.62 -5.28 -0.15
N ARG A 242 -8.18 -6.50 -0.25
CA ARG A 242 -7.83 -7.43 -1.32
C ARG A 242 -8.64 -7.16 -2.58
N SER A 243 -9.96 -7.22 -2.45
CA SER A 243 -10.91 -6.91 -3.52
C SER A 243 -11.19 -5.41 -3.59
N TYR A 244 -11.38 -4.90 -4.79
CA TYR A 244 -11.57 -3.47 -5.04
C TYR A 244 -12.32 -3.24 -6.35
N PHE A 245 -12.80 -2.00 -6.53
CA PHE A 245 -13.45 -1.54 -7.76
C PHE A 245 -13.05 -0.10 -8.06
N VAL A 246 -13.52 0.46 -9.18
CA VAL A 246 -13.38 1.89 -9.47
C VAL A 246 -13.93 2.71 -8.29
N GLY A 247 -13.09 3.58 -7.72
CA GLY A 247 -13.40 4.33 -6.51
C GLY A 247 -12.76 3.81 -5.21
N SER A 248 -12.16 2.62 -5.21
CA SER A 248 -11.48 2.06 -4.02
C SER A 248 -10.26 2.86 -3.57
N HIS A 249 -9.62 3.63 -4.47
CA HIS A 249 -8.50 4.52 -4.14
C HIS A 249 -8.84 5.55 -3.06
N ARG A 250 -10.12 5.83 -2.84
CA ARG A 250 -10.60 6.73 -1.78
C ARG A 250 -10.52 6.16 -0.37
N TYR A 251 -10.39 4.84 -0.22
CA TYR A 251 -10.59 4.18 1.07
C TYR A 251 -9.32 3.52 1.62
N GLY A 252 -8.22 3.53 0.87
CA GLY A 252 -6.92 3.10 1.36
C GLY A 252 -6.09 2.40 0.31
N ALA A 253 -5.36 1.37 0.74
CA ALA A 253 -4.43 0.62 -0.09
C ALA A 253 -5.05 -0.69 -0.59
N ILE A 254 -4.47 -1.25 -1.65
CA ILE A 254 -4.67 -2.66 -2.03
C ILE A 254 -3.32 -3.38 -2.17
N TRP A 255 -3.36 -4.70 -2.25
CA TRP A 255 -2.23 -5.49 -2.70
C TRP A 255 -2.65 -6.56 -3.71
N THR A 256 -1.68 -7.12 -4.43
CA THR A 256 -1.92 -8.09 -5.51
C THR A 256 -2.34 -9.48 -5.05
N GLY A 257 -2.73 -9.66 -3.78
CA GLY A 257 -3.09 -10.96 -3.21
C GLY A 257 -1.92 -11.93 -3.07
N ASP A 258 -2.26 -13.20 -2.95
CA ASP A 258 -1.38 -14.31 -2.61
C ASP A 258 -0.43 -14.70 -3.77
N ASN A 259 0.68 -13.97 -3.88
CA ASN A 259 1.73 -14.24 -4.85
C ASN A 259 2.71 -15.35 -4.36
N THR A 260 3.59 -15.81 -5.25
CA THR A 260 4.55 -16.89 -4.93
C THR A 260 5.97 -16.34 -4.79
N ALA A 261 6.76 -16.92 -3.89
CA ALA A 261 8.19 -16.67 -3.72
C ALA A 261 9.02 -17.16 -4.92
N SER A 262 8.84 -16.52 -6.09
CA SER A 262 9.55 -16.83 -7.34
C SER A 262 9.97 -15.57 -8.10
N TRP A 263 10.99 -15.69 -8.94
CA TRP A 263 11.45 -14.61 -9.83
C TRP A 263 10.38 -14.17 -10.84
N GLU A 264 9.49 -15.08 -11.22
CA GLU A 264 8.38 -14.78 -12.13
C GLU A 264 7.35 -13.86 -11.47
N HIS A 265 6.98 -14.13 -10.22
CA HIS A 265 6.07 -13.25 -9.46
C HIS A 265 6.73 -11.93 -9.06
N LEU A 266 8.03 -11.94 -8.73
CA LEU A 266 8.80 -10.69 -8.57
C LEU A 266 8.69 -9.83 -9.83
N ARG A 267 8.91 -10.41 -11.01
CA ARG A 267 8.81 -9.68 -12.29
C ARG A 267 7.38 -9.23 -12.59
N ALA A 268 6.39 -10.10 -12.38
CA ALA A 268 4.98 -9.83 -12.66
C ALA A 268 4.40 -8.72 -11.76
N SER A 269 4.97 -8.49 -10.57
CA SER A 269 4.55 -7.40 -9.69
C SER A 269 4.64 -6.02 -10.36
N VAL A 270 5.63 -5.79 -11.24
CA VAL A 270 5.83 -4.50 -11.93
C VAL A 270 4.64 -4.16 -12.84
N PRO A 271 4.27 -4.96 -13.86
CA PRO A 271 3.12 -4.66 -14.69
C PRO A 271 1.79 -4.68 -13.90
N MET A 272 1.66 -5.47 -12.82
CA MET A 272 0.46 -5.43 -11.97
C MET A 272 0.32 -4.10 -11.23
N ILE A 273 1.41 -3.56 -10.67
CA ILE A 273 1.40 -2.25 -9.99
C ILE A 273 1.17 -1.12 -10.99
N LEU A 274 1.83 -1.19 -12.16
CA LEU A 274 1.67 -0.20 -13.22
C LEU A 274 0.25 -0.18 -13.78
N SER A 275 -0.36 -1.34 -14.04
CA SER A 275 -1.74 -1.40 -14.55
C SER A 275 -2.75 -0.85 -13.53
N ASN A 276 -2.57 -1.13 -12.24
CA ASN A 276 -3.39 -0.54 -11.19
C ASN A 276 -3.23 0.98 -11.11
N ASN A 277 -1.99 1.47 -11.12
CA ASN A 277 -1.69 2.90 -11.15
C ASN A 277 -2.31 3.56 -12.39
N VAL A 278 -2.21 2.92 -13.55
CA VAL A 278 -2.82 3.40 -14.79
C VAL A 278 -4.35 3.46 -14.69
N ALA A 279 -4.96 2.54 -13.95
CA ALA A 279 -6.41 2.46 -13.75
C ALA A 279 -6.94 3.32 -12.58
N GLY A 280 -6.14 4.22 -12.02
CA GLY A 280 -6.56 5.10 -10.91
C GLY A 280 -6.46 4.47 -9.52
N MET A 281 -5.94 3.25 -9.39
CA MET A 281 -5.64 2.64 -8.09
C MET A 281 -4.17 2.87 -7.72
N HIS A 282 -3.92 4.06 -7.15
CA HIS A 282 -2.59 4.59 -6.85
C HIS A 282 -1.83 3.81 -5.75
N PHE A 283 -2.51 3.49 -4.66
CA PHE A 283 -1.89 2.96 -3.44
C PHE A 283 -1.87 1.42 -3.43
N VAL A 284 -1.01 0.85 -4.27
CA VAL A 284 -0.92 -0.60 -4.52
C VAL A 284 0.48 -1.15 -4.24
N GLY A 285 0.56 -2.43 -3.90
CA GLY A 285 1.81 -3.16 -3.71
C GLY A 285 1.66 -4.67 -3.91
N ALA A 286 2.77 -5.39 -3.77
CA ALA A 286 2.79 -6.86 -3.77
C ALA A 286 3.58 -7.36 -2.56
N ASP A 287 3.22 -8.54 -2.04
CA ASP A 287 3.88 -9.07 -0.85
C ASP A 287 5.37 -9.34 -1.11
N VAL A 288 6.21 -8.62 -0.37
CA VAL A 288 7.66 -8.70 -0.51
C VAL A 288 8.17 -10.06 -0.02
N GLY A 289 8.90 -10.74 -0.91
CA GLY A 289 9.39 -12.10 -0.74
C GLY A 289 8.42 -13.20 -1.21
N GLY A 290 7.19 -12.85 -1.59
CA GLY A 290 6.19 -13.80 -2.10
C GLY A 290 5.46 -14.55 -0.99
N PHE A 291 4.13 -14.49 -0.98
CA PHE A 291 3.30 -15.10 0.06
C PHE A 291 3.54 -16.60 0.20
N PHE A 292 3.38 -17.37 -0.89
CA PHE A 292 3.62 -18.81 -0.88
C PHE A 292 5.10 -19.18 -1.10
N GLY A 293 5.59 -20.14 -0.32
CA GLY A 293 6.93 -20.70 -0.49
C GLY A 293 8.04 -19.92 0.24
N ASN A 294 9.28 -20.39 0.08
CA ASN A 294 10.44 -19.83 0.77
C ASN A 294 11.40 -19.22 -0.27
N PRO A 295 11.50 -17.88 -0.38
CA PRO A 295 12.44 -17.26 -1.30
C PRO A 295 13.87 -17.57 -0.87
N ASP A 296 14.77 -17.77 -1.83
CA ASP A 296 16.20 -17.78 -1.51
C ASP A 296 16.66 -16.36 -1.07
N PRO A 297 17.81 -16.24 -0.39
CA PRO A 297 18.29 -14.94 0.11
C PRO A 297 18.49 -13.87 -0.99
N VAL A 298 18.86 -14.28 -2.21
CA VAL A 298 19.06 -13.37 -3.35
C VAL A 298 17.71 -12.84 -3.83
N LEU A 299 16.73 -13.72 -4.01
CA LEU A 299 15.37 -13.36 -4.39
C LEU A 299 14.74 -12.43 -3.35
N LEU A 300 14.85 -12.74 -2.05
CA LEU A 300 14.31 -11.87 -1.00
C LEU A 300 14.98 -10.49 -1.02
N THR A 301 16.30 -10.44 -1.18
CA THR A 301 17.05 -9.17 -1.31
C THR A 301 16.57 -8.34 -2.50
N ARG A 302 16.45 -8.96 -3.70
CA ARG A 302 15.94 -8.26 -4.89
C ARG A 302 14.50 -7.81 -4.72
N TRP A 303 13.68 -8.56 -3.99
CA TRP A 303 12.31 -8.16 -3.72
C TRP A 303 12.23 -6.95 -2.81
N TYR A 304 13.09 -6.81 -1.79
CA TYR A 304 13.15 -5.57 -1.00
C TYR A 304 13.62 -4.37 -1.83
N GLN A 305 14.62 -4.58 -2.71
CA GLN A 305 15.12 -3.53 -3.61
C GLN A 305 14.08 -3.05 -4.62
N LEU A 306 13.18 -3.92 -5.08
CA LEU A 306 12.03 -3.51 -5.89
C LEU A 306 10.87 -2.98 -5.03
N GLY A 307 10.57 -3.65 -3.92
CA GLY A 307 9.43 -3.35 -3.05
C GLY A 307 9.47 -1.96 -2.42
N MET A 308 10.66 -1.39 -2.19
CA MET A 308 10.81 0.00 -1.76
C MET A 308 10.22 1.01 -2.76
N TRP A 309 10.00 0.60 -4.01
CA TRP A 309 9.38 1.39 -5.08
C TRP A 309 7.88 1.14 -5.26
N TYR A 310 7.28 0.27 -4.46
CA TYR A 310 5.83 0.09 -4.45
C TYR A 310 5.19 1.23 -3.66
N PRO A 311 4.08 1.85 -4.13
CA PRO A 311 3.32 2.79 -3.32
C PRO A 311 2.99 2.21 -1.93
N PHE A 312 2.52 0.96 -1.88
CA PHE A 312 2.35 0.18 -0.64
C PHE A 312 3.47 -0.87 -0.47
N PHE A 313 4.25 -0.77 0.62
CA PHE A 313 5.46 -1.56 0.83
C PHE A 313 5.33 -2.49 2.06
N ARG A 314 4.92 -3.74 1.82
CA ARG A 314 4.73 -4.76 2.86
C ARG A 314 5.47 -6.06 2.57
N ALA A 315 6.19 -6.59 3.55
CA ALA A 315 6.62 -7.99 3.57
C ALA A 315 5.56 -8.85 4.26
N HIS A 316 5.12 -9.92 3.61
CA HIS A 316 4.13 -10.86 4.14
C HIS A 316 4.39 -12.27 3.64
N ALA A 317 3.98 -13.30 4.39
CA ALA A 317 4.33 -14.70 4.17
C ALA A 317 3.23 -15.64 4.68
N HIS A 318 2.99 -16.75 3.97
CA HIS A 318 2.03 -17.80 4.32
C HIS A 318 2.44 -18.58 5.59
N ILE A 319 1.48 -19.26 6.23
CA ILE A 319 1.66 -19.97 7.51
C ILE A 319 2.76 -21.03 7.47
N ASP A 320 2.88 -21.76 6.36
CA ASP A 320 3.85 -22.86 6.19
C ASP A 320 5.28 -22.39 5.86
N THR A 321 5.49 -21.07 5.76
CA THR A 321 6.81 -20.52 5.42
C THR A 321 7.71 -20.41 6.65
N LYS A 322 9.02 -20.53 6.42
CA LYS A 322 10.02 -20.19 7.43
C LYS A 322 9.89 -18.72 7.82
N ARG A 323 10.31 -18.39 9.04
CA ARG A 323 10.53 -17.00 9.46
C ARG A 323 11.56 -16.36 8.53
N ARG A 324 11.25 -15.15 8.08
CA ARG A 324 12.04 -14.42 7.08
C ARG A 324 11.98 -12.91 7.30
N GLU A 325 11.85 -12.49 8.56
CA GLU A 325 12.17 -11.11 8.92
C GLU A 325 13.60 -10.78 8.46
N PRO A 326 13.89 -9.53 8.04
CA PRO A 326 15.11 -9.22 7.29
C PRO A 326 16.43 -9.69 7.94
N TRP A 327 16.53 -9.64 9.27
CA TRP A 327 17.73 -10.05 10.00
C TRP A 327 18.01 -11.56 9.96
N MET A 328 17.00 -12.38 9.63
CA MET A 328 17.12 -13.84 9.58
C MET A 328 18.07 -14.34 8.48
N LEU A 329 18.35 -13.51 7.46
CA LEU A 329 19.25 -13.89 6.36
C LEU A 329 20.75 -13.73 6.70
N GLY A 330 21.10 -12.94 7.71
CA GLY A 330 22.49 -12.58 7.99
C GLY A 330 23.16 -11.76 6.88
N GLU A 331 24.45 -11.49 7.05
CA GLU A 331 25.24 -10.73 6.07
C GLU A 331 25.66 -11.59 4.86
N PRO A 332 25.78 -11.01 3.65
CA PRO A 332 25.63 -9.59 3.32
C PRO A 332 24.19 -9.15 2.99
N TYR A 333 23.23 -10.08 3.00
CA TYR A 333 21.84 -9.82 2.58
C TYR A 333 21.13 -8.83 3.50
N LEU A 334 21.36 -8.94 4.81
CA LEU A 334 20.83 -8.01 5.81
C LEU A 334 21.22 -6.57 5.48
N THR A 335 22.50 -6.28 5.20
CA THR A 335 22.92 -4.93 4.80
C THR A 335 22.15 -4.44 3.57
N TYR A 336 22.04 -5.24 2.52
CA TYR A 336 21.35 -4.81 1.29
C TYR A 336 19.85 -4.57 1.47
N ILE A 337 19.18 -5.40 2.28
CA ILE A 337 17.76 -5.20 2.62
C ILE A 337 17.60 -3.95 3.49
N ARG A 338 18.45 -3.78 4.51
CA ARG A 338 18.46 -2.60 5.38
C ARG A 338 18.66 -1.32 4.57
N ASP A 339 19.59 -1.32 3.61
CA ASP A 339 19.86 -0.17 2.74
C ASP A 339 18.67 0.15 1.84
N ALA A 340 18.00 -0.85 1.26
CA ALA A 340 16.78 -0.63 0.48
C ALA A 340 15.65 -0.01 1.33
N ILE A 341 15.45 -0.53 2.55
CA ILE A 341 14.46 0.03 3.47
C ILE A 341 14.87 1.46 3.86
N ARG A 342 16.13 1.72 4.23
CA ARG A 342 16.61 3.07 4.56
C ARG A 342 16.44 4.05 3.40
N GLU A 343 16.64 3.61 2.16
CA GLU A 343 16.41 4.42 0.97
C GLU A 343 14.93 4.79 0.80
N ARG A 344 13.99 3.87 1.08
CA ARG A 344 12.55 4.20 1.17
C ARG A 344 12.31 5.33 2.18
N TYR A 345 12.87 5.20 3.39
CA TYR A 345 12.69 6.20 4.45
C TYR A 345 13.28 7.56 4.05
N ARG A 346 14.46 7.56 3.43
CA ARG A 346 15.11 8.76 2.90
C ARG A 346 14.22 9.49 1.89
N LEU A 347 13.50 8.75 1.05
CA LEU A 347 12.62 9.24 0.00
C LEU A 347 11.16 9.49 0.42
N LEU A 348 10.78 9.30 1.70
CA LEU A 348 9.41 9.57 2.15
C LEU A 348 8.90 10.97 1.79
N PRO A 349 9.69 12.07 1.87
CA PRO A 349 9.22 13.39 1.43
C PRO A 349 8.83 13.42 -0.05
N TYR A 350 9.58 12.72 -0.91
CA TYR A 350 9.26 12.61 -2.33
C TYR A 350 7.98 11.78 -2.54
N TRP A 351 7.88 10.59 -1.92
CA TRP A 351 6.68 9.75 -1.98
C TRP A 351 5.42 10.50 -1.52
N TYR A 352 5.50 11.21 -0.39
CA TYR A 352 4.37 11.94 0.15
C TYR A 352 3.95 13.11 -0.74
N THR A 353 4.91 13.76 -1.40
CA THR A 353 4.64 14.77 -2.42
C THR A 353 3.97 14.17 -3.67
N LEU A 354 4.30 12.94 -4.06
CA LEU A 354 3.59 12.25 -5.16
C LEU A 354 2.16 11.86 -4.78
N PHE A 355 1.91 11.46 -3.53
CA PHE A 355 0.54 11.29 -3.05
C PHE A 355 -0.24 12.61 -3.08
N ARG A 356 0.42 13.73 -2.75
CA ARG A 356 -0.17 15.07 -2.91
C ARG A 356 -0.49 15.39 -4.36
N GLU A 357 0.43 15.16 -5.29
CA GLU A 357 0.19 15.33 -6.72
C GLU A 357 -1.02 14.52 -7.19
N ALA A 358 -1.08 13.23 -6.80
CA ALA A 358 -2.22 12.37 -7.10
C ALA A 358 -3.53 12.92 -6.53
N SER A 359 -3.53 13.43 -5.29
CA SER A 359 -4.73 14.00 -4.65
C SER A 359 -5.25 15.28 -5.30
N LEU A 360 -4.43 15.95 -6.12
CA LEU A 360 -4.79 17.17 -6.83
C LEU A 360 -5.10 16.93 -8.32
N THR A 361 -4.51 15.90 -8.91
CA THR A 361 -4.49 15.73 -10.38
C THR A 361 -4.97 14.37 -10.87
N GLY A 362 -5.03 13.36 -9.99
CA GLY A 362 -5.29 11.97 -10.36
C GLY A 362 -4.08 11.27 -10.98
N MET A 363 -2.94 11.96 -11.16
CA MET A 363 -1.76 11.38 -11.79
C MET A 363 -1.23 10.17 -11.02
N PRO A 364 -0.84 9.09 -11.71
CA PRO A 364 -0.23 7.93 -11.07
C PRO A 364 1.09 8.24 -10.38
N LEU A 365 1.39 7.58 -9.25
CA LEU A 365 2.68 7.74 -8.56
C LEU A 365 3.78 6.98 -9.28
N VAL A 366 3.46 5.78 -9.76
CA VAL A 366 4.37 4.94 -10.53
C VAL A 366 3.82 4.84 -11.94
N ARG A 367 4.63 5.23 -12.93
CA ARG A 367 4.18 5.51 -14.29
C ARG A 367 4.91 4.60 -15.27
N PRO A 368 4.22 3.94 -16.20
CA PRO A 368 4.89 3.24 -17.29
C PRO A 368 5.63 4.26 -18.17
N MET A 369 6.73 3.84 -18.79
CA MET A 369 7.60 4.75 -19.55
C MET A 369 6.86 5.54 -20.64
N TRP A 370 5.89 4.93 -21.33
CA TRP A 370 5.11 5.61 -22.37
C TRP A 370 4.31 6.81 -21.87
N MET A 371 3.97 6.86 -20.58
CA MET A 371 3.20 7.96 -20.00
C MET A 371 4.02 9.25 -19.92
N GLU A 372 5.29 9.13 -19.53
CA GLU A 372 6.24 10.25 -19.49
C GLU A 372 6.88 10.55 -20.84
N PHE A 373 6.89 9.56 -21.75
CA PHE A 373 7.53 9.63 -23.06
C PHE A 373 6.58 9.26 -24.21
N PRO A 374 5.42 9.93 -24.38
CA PRO A 374 4.37 9.51 -25.32
C PRO A 374 4.77 9.60 -26.81
N LYS A 375 5.87 10.31 -27.12
CA LYS A 375 6.43 10.41 -28.48
C LYS A 375 7.41 9.27 -28.81
N GLU A 376 7.90 8.54 -27.81
CA GLU A 376 8.90 7.49 -27.95
C GLU A 376 8.22 6.12 -28.07
N LYS A 377 7.80 5.76 -29.29
CA LYS A 377 7.03 4.52 -29.55
C LYS A 377 7.71 3.23 -29.09
N SER A 378 9.04 3.21 -29.03
CA SER A 378 9.80 2.05 -28.53
C SER A 378 9.52 1.75 -27.05
N LEU A 379 9.02 2.72 -26.28
CA LEU A 379 8.72 2.58 -24.86
C LEU A 379 7.28 2.10 -24.56
N PHE A 380 6.45 1.88 -25.58
CA PHE A 380 5.05 1.50 -25.38
C PHE A 380 4.90 0.08 -24.79
N GLY A 381 5.84 -0.81 -25.13
CA GLY A 381 5.91 -2.16 -24.57
C GLY A 381 7.07 -2.36 -23.58
N GLU A 382 7.63 -1.28 -23.03
CA GLU A 382 8.73 -1.37 -22.07
C GLU A 382 8.25 -1.99 -20.75
N ASP A 383 8.96 -3.02 -20.29
CA ASP A 383 8.67 -3.78 -19.07
C ASP A 383 9.87 -3.89 -18.12
N LYS A 384 11.03 -3.35 -18.50
CA LYS A 384 12.27 -3.38 -17.71
C LYS A 384 12.43 -2.17 -16.82
N ALA A 385 11.77 -1.06 -17.13
CA ALA A 385 11.91 0.20 -16.44
C ALA A 385 10.55 0.87 -16.24
N PHE A 386 10.44 1.68 -15.20
CA PHE A 386 9.29 2.53 -14.94
C PHE A 386 9.72 3.83 -14.28
N MET A 387 8.83 4.82 -14.30
CA MET A 387 9.04 6.10 -13.65
C MET A 387 8.34 6.12 -12.28
N VAL A 388 8.93 6.80 -11.30
CA VAL A 388 8.30 7.14 -10.02
C VAL A 388 8.21 8.65 -9.98
N GLY A 389 6.99 9.17 -10.06
CA GLY A 389 6.72 10.53 -10.51
C GLY A 389 7.31 10.80 -11.90
N SER A 390 7.64 12.05 -12.18
CA SER A 390 8.34 12.45 -13.42
C SER A 390 9.87 12.49 -13.28
N ALA A 391 10.39 12.31 -12.05
CA ALA A 391 11.80 12.57 -11.73
C ALA A 391 12.70 11.32 -11.69
N LEU A 392 12.19 10.15 -11.32
CA LEU A 392 13.00 8.95 -11.08
C LEU A 392 12.66 7.83 -12.04
N MET A 393 13.65 7.33 -12.79
CA MET A 393 13.52 6.08 -13.54
C MET A 393 14.13 4.92 -12.75
N VAL A 394 13.34 3.90 -12.46
CA VAL A 394 13.75 2.71 -11.72
C VAL A 394 13.89 1.54 -12.68
N VAL A 395 15.02 0.83 -12.58
CA VAL A 395 15.28 -0.39 -13.35
C VAL A 395 15.54 -1.56 -12.40
N PRO A 396 14.52 -2.35 -12.07
CA PRO A 396 14.66 -3.45 -11.13
C PRO A 396 15.36 -4.66 -11.74
N VAL A 397 16.12 -5.39 -10.92
CA VAL A 397 16.69 -6.70 -11.30
C VAL A 397 15.71 -7.80 -10.93
N THR A 398 14.95 -8.28 -11.92
CA THR A 398 13.82 -9.23 -11.74
C THR A 398 14.03 -10.57 -12.45
N LYS A 399 15.28 -10.88 -12.83
CA LYS A 399 15.70 -12.19 -13.32
C LYS A 399 16.73 -12.77 -12.35
N SER A 400 16.85 -14.09 -12.35
CA SER A 400 17.70 -14.84 -11.42
C SER A 400 19.15 -14.37 -11.43
N GLY A 401 19.89 -14.73 -10.37
CA GLY A 401 21.24 -14.23 -10.05
C GLY A 401 22.35 -14.43 -11.10
N GLU A 402 22.05 -15.00 -12.26
CA GLU A 402 22.93 -14.99 -13.44
C GLU A 402 22.92 -13.65 -14.19
N GLN A 403 21.95 -12.77 -13.92
CA GLN A 403 21.89 -11.45 -14.54
C GLN A 403 23.00 -10.54 -14.01
N GLN A 404 24.06 -10.39 -14.80
CA GLN A 404 25.20 -9.52 -14.49
C GLN A 404 25.06 -8.12 -15.09
N SER A 405 24.12 -7.91 -16.02
CA SER A 405 23.86 -6.62 -16.64
C SER A 405 22.40 -6.43 -17.05
N VAL A 406 22.00 -5.17 -17.23
CA VAL A 406 20.70 -4.77 -17.76
C VAL A 406 20.92 -3.78 -18.91
N ASP A 407 20.34 -4.06 -20.07
CA ASP A 407 20.30 -3.12 -21.18
C ASP A 407 19.10 -2.18 -20.99
N ILE A 408 19.39 -0.88 -20.93
CA ILE A 408 18.42 0.17 -20.62
C ILE A 408 18.47 1.21 -21.73
N PHE A 409 17.31 1.70 -22.14
CA PHE A 409 17.17 2.89 -22.97
C PHE A 409 16.86 4.10 -22.09
N LEU A 410 17.79 5.06 -22.04
CA LEU A 410 17.59 6.37 -21.44
C LEU A 410 16.98 7.29 -22.50
N PRO A 411 15.72 7.76 -22.35
CA PRO A 411 15.02 8.50 -23.40
C PRO A 411 15.33 10.00 -23.37
N GLN A 412 14.90 10.68 -24.45
CA GLN A 412 15.01 12.13 -24.67
C GLN A 412 16.45 12.68 -24.68
N GLN A 413 16.61 13.89 -25.21
CA GLN A 413 17.88 14.62 -25.17
C GLN A 413 18.09 15.32 -23.81
N GLU A 414 18.11 14.54 -22.73
CA GLU A 414 18.26 15.03 -21.35
C GLU A 414 19.38 14.27 -20.61
N GLU A 415 19.88 14.85 -19.52
CA GLU A 415 20.79 14.17 -18.60
C GLU A 415 20.04 13.19 -17.69
N TRP A 416 20.63 12.02 -17.48
CA TRP A 416 20.15 11.01 -16.53
C TRP A 416 21.24 10.69 -15.53
N TYR A 417 21.01 11.04 -14.26
CA TYR A 417 21.98 10.92 -13.20
C TYR A 417 21.77 9.61 -12.44
N ASP A 418 22.76 8.71 -12.45
CA ASP A 418 22.78 7.56 -11.55
C ASP A 418 22.73 8.08 -10.10
N MET A 419 21.65 7.79 -9.38
CA MET A 419 21.42 8.37 -8.04
C MET A 419 22.48 7.98 -7.03
N ARG A 420 23.11 6.82 -7.20
CA ARG A 420 24.11 6.30 -6.27
C ARG A 420 25.52 6.77 -6.63
N LYS A 421 25.85 6.76 -7.93
CA LYS A 421 27.21 7.08 -8.42
C LYS A 421 27.38 8.56 -8.74
N GLY A 422 26.28 9.30 -8.92
CA GLY A 422 26.29 10.69 -9.36
C GLY A 422 26.71 10.88 -10.83
N THR A 423 26.98 9.80 -11.56
CA THR A 423 27.40 9.87 -12.95
C THR A 423 26.24 10.25 -13.85
N ALA A 424 26.43 11.26 -14.69
CA ALA A 424 25.47 11.68 -15.70
C ALA A 424 25.61 10.85 -16.99
N HIS A 425 24.47 10.52 -17.59
CA HIS A 425 24.36 9.83 -18.85
C HIS A 425 23.47 10.66 -19.79
N HIS A 426 24.03 11.02 -20.95
CA HIS A 426 23.34 11.83 -21.94
C HIS A 426 22.42 10.95 -22.80
N GLY A 427 21.10 11.17 -22.72
CA GLY A 427 20.12 10.53 -23.59
C GLY A 427 20.00 11.20 -24.97
N PRO A 428 19.36 10.57 -25.97
CA PRO A 428 18.86 9.20 -25.94
C PRO A 428 20.02 8.20 -26.01
N LEU A 429 20.03 7.18 -25.14
CA LEU A 429 21.15 6.25 -25.02
C LEU A 429 20.68 4.85 -24.69
N VAL A 430 21.07 3.87 -25.51
CA VAL A 430 21.02 2.45 -25.14
C VAL A 430 22.35 2.08 -24.51
N ARG A 431 22.33 1.58 -23.28
CA ARG A 431 23.55 1.17 -22.57
C ARG A 431 23.29 -0.06 -21.71
N SER A 432 24.29 -0.93 -21.67
CA SER A 432 24.35 -2.04 -20.73
C SER A 432 24.99 -1.58 -19.43
N PHE A 433 24.28 -1.78 -18.31
CA PHE A 433 24.77 -1.44 -16.97
C PHE A 433 25.03 -2.72 -16.18
N SER A 434 26.23 -2.84 -15.62
CA SER A 434 26.57 -3.95 -14.73
C SER A 434 25.77 -3.88 -13.44
N VAL A 435 25.27 -5.02 -12.97
CA VAL A 435 24.49 -5.13 -11.73
C VAL A 435 25.01 -6.28 -10.86
N GLY A 436 25.48 -5.94 -9.67
CA GLY A 436 25.71 -6.85 -8.54
C GLY A 436 24.53 -6.83 -7.57
N LEU A 437 24.56 -7.71 -6.56
CA LEU A 437 23.49 -7.80 -5.56
C LEU A 437 23.32 -6.52 -4.74
N ALA A 438 24.41 -5.76 -4.54
CA ALA A 438 24.40 -4.48 -3.83
C ALA A 438 23.86 -3.32 -4.68
N ASP A 439 23.73 -3.50 -6.00
CA ASP A 439 23.39 -2.43 -6.94
C ASP A 439 21.87 -2.34 -7.13
N THR A 440 21.37 -1.11 -7.04
CA THR A 440 20.06 -0.68 -7.54
C THR A 440 20.30 0.31 -8.69
N LEU A 441 19.60 0.13 -9.81
CA LEU A 441 19.70 1.03 -10.95
C LEU A 441 18.55 2.02 -10.92
N VAL A 442 18.86 3.24 -10.48
CA VAL A 442 17.90 4.34 -10.37
C VAL A 442 18.53 5.59 -10.93
N PHE A 443 17.84 6.22 -11.88
CA PHE A 443 18.33 7.40 -12.58
C PHE A 443 17.39 8.57 -12.31
N ALA A 444 17.94 9.65 -11.76
CA ALA A 444 17.22 10.92 -11.67
C ALA A 444 17.29 11.65 -13.01
N ARG A 445 16.13 12.08 -13.51
CA ARG A 445 16.01 12.86 -14.74
C ARG A 445 16.51 14.29 -14.49
N GLY A 446 17.39 14.78 -15.37
CA GLY A 446 17.81 16.18 -15.41
C GLY A 446 16.60 17.09 -15.53
N GLY A 447 16.62 18.20 -14.81
CA GLY A 447 15.47 19.08 -14.63
C GLY A 447 14.68 18.84 -13.34
N SER A 448 15.10 17.92 -12.47
CA SER A 448 14.34 17.54 -11.27
C SER A 448 14.99 18.00 -9.97
N ILE A 449 14.17 18.41 -9.00
CA ILE A 449 14.57 18.64 -7.60
C ILE A 449 13.84 17.63 -6.72
N ILE A 450 14.59 16.80 -6.01
CA ILE A 450 14.04 15.70 -5.20
C ILE A 450 14.31 15.97 -3.71
N PRO A 451 13.26 16.18 -2.89
CA PRO A 451 13.42 16.35 -1.45
C PRO A 451 13.58 15.00 -0.73
N THR A 452 14.53 14.92 0.19
CA THR A 452 14.78 13.75 1.03
C THR A 452 14.98 14.12 2.49
N ARG A 453 15.00 13.12 3.37
CA ARG A 453 15.44 13.23 4.77
C ARG A 453 16.59 12.27 5.03
N GLU A 454 17.78 12.81 5.25
CA GLU A 454 19.02 12.01 5.34
C GLU A 454 19.27 11.40 6.73
N ARG A 455 18.55 11.87 7.75
CA ARG A 455 18.69 11.34 9.12
C ARG A 455 17.90 10.03 9.24
N GLN A 456 18.64 8.95 9.48
CA GLN A 456 18.05 7.64 9.74
C GLN A 456 17.34 7.63 11.10
N ARG A 457 16.09 7.18 11.11
CA ARG A 457 15.24 7.01 12.30
C ARG A 457 14.60 5.63 12.25
N ARG A 458 13.89 5.24 13.32
CA ARG A 458 13.26 3.92 13.44
C ARG A 458 11.91 3.83 12.71
N SER A 459 11.22 4.95 12.55
CA SER A 459 9.88 5.06 11.94
C SER A 459 9.72 6.42 11.26
N SER A 460 8.70 6.57 10.39
CA SER A 460 8.42 7.83 9.71
C SER A 460 8.01 8.94 10.70
N ALA A 461 7.28 8.57 11.76
CA ALA A 461 6.85 9.48 12.81
C ALA A 461 8.03 10.21 13.49
N LEU A 462 9.13 9.50 13.72
CA LEU A 462 10.35 10.06 14.31
C LEU A 462 11.14 10.96 13.34
N MET A 463 10.83 10.90 12.04
CA MET A 463 11.43 11.76 11.01
C MET A 463 10.69 13.09 10.84
N LYS A 464 9.47 13.24 11.37
CA LYS A 464 8.58 14.39 11.12
C LYS A 464 9.22 15.77 11.26
N ARG A 465 10.21 15.92 12.15
CA ARG A 465 10.89 17.18 12.45
C ARG A 465 12.33 17.25 11.93
N ASP A 466 12.78 16.25 11.18
CA ASP A 466 14.12 16.24 10.60
C ASP A 466 14.20 17.16 9.37
N PRO A 467 15.38 17.78 9.13
CA PRO A 467 15.60 18.69 8.01
C PRO A 467 15.54 17.94 6.68
N PHE A 468 15.16 18.68 5.64
CA PHE A 468 15.18 18.20 4.27
C PHE A 468 16.56 18.41 3.63
N THR A 469 16.96 17.50 2.76
CA THR A 469 18.03 17.68 1.78
C THR A 469 17.39 17.77 0.39
N LEU A 470 17.79 18.75 -0.41
CA LEU A 470 17.28 18.92 -1.77
C LEU A 470 18.35 18.46 -2.75
N HIS A 471 18.05 17.40 -3.52
CA HIS A 471 18.92 16.91 -4.58
C HIS A 471 18.53 17.57 -5.90
N VAL A 472 19.39 18.45 -6.42
CA VAL A 472 19.12 19.24 -7.64
C VAL A 472 19.84 18.59 -8.82
N TYR A 473 19.09 17.89 -9.66
CA TYR A 473 19.57 17.27 -10.89
C TYR A 473 19.32 18.22 -12.05
N VAL A 474 20.34 18.97 -12.44
CA VAL A 474 20.21 20.07 -13.40
C VAL A 474 19.98 19.51 -14.83
N SER A 475 19.07 20.12 -15.58
CA SER A 475 18.86 19.78 -16.99
C SER A 475 20.02 20.27 -17.86
N ARG A 476 20.05 19.85 -19.12
CA ARG A 476 20.95 20.44 -20.12
C ARG A 476 20.77 21.95 -20.31
N ALA A 477 19.58 22.46 -20.04
CA ALA A 477 19.29 23.88 -20.11
C ALA A 477 19.76 24.66 -18.87
N GLY A 478 20.36 23.99 -17.89
CA GLY A 478 20.82 24.63 -16.66
C GLY A 478 19.70 24.89 -15.65
N THR A 479 18.57 24.17 -15.77
CA THR A 479 17.37 24.38 -14.93
C THR A 479 16.98 23.12 -14.17
N ALA A 480 16.27 23.26 -13.06
CA ALA A 480 15.56 22.15 -12.42
C ALA A 480 14.32 22.65 -11.66
N ALA A 481 13.31 21.80 -11.51
CA ALA A 481 12.10 22.09 -10.76
C ALA A 481 11.66 20.89 -9.92
N GLY A 482 10.92 21.13 -8.86
CA GLY A 482 10.32 20.09 -8.03
C GLY A 482 9.36 20.66 -7.00
N MET A 483 8.64 19.77 -6.34
CA MET A 483 7.69 20.13 -5.29
C MET A 483 8.11 19.50 -3.97
N LEU A 484 7.70 20.13 -2.86
CA LEU A 484 7.75 19.53 -1.52
C LEU A 484 6.44 19.83 -0.81
N TYR A 485 5.71 18.78 -0.44
CA TYR A 485 4.50 18.87 0.39
C TYR A 485 4.74 18.27 1.78
N VAL A 486 4.24 18.95 2.82
CA VAL A 486 4.29 18.51 4.22
C VAL A 486 3.02 18.96 4.94
N ASP A 487 2.34 18.05 5.63
CA ASP A 487 1.29 18.35 6.61
C ASP A 487 1.58 17.57 7.92
N ASP A 488 0.59 17.40 8.77
CA ASP A 488 0.73 16.64 10.02
C ASP A 488 0.80 15.11 9.84
N GLY A 489 0.53 14.59 8.65
CA GLY A 489 0.52 13.17 8.29
C GLY A 489 -0.69 12.38 8.80
N GLU A 490 -1.67 13.01 9.47
CA GLU A 490 -2.70 12.33 10.26
C GLU A 490 -4.12 12.87 10.07
N THR A 491 -4.34 14.17 10.14
CA THR A 491 -5.68 14.78 10.16
C THR A 491 -6.13 15.24 8.77
N TYR A 492 -7.32 15.83 8.70
CA TYR A 492 -7.85 16.50 7.51
C TYR A 492 -7.58 18.01 7.52
N ASP A 493 -6.80 18.55 8.47
CA ASP A 493 -6.55 19.99 8.60
C ASP A 493 -5.88 20.58 7.34
N TYR A 494 -5.26 19.74 6.49
CA TYR A 494 -4.71 20.17 5.20
C TYR A 494 -5.79 20.70 4.24
N GLU A 495 -7.05 20.29 4.38
CA GLU A 495 -8.18 20.78 3.60
C GLU A 495 -8.50 22.25 3.94
N ASP A 496 -8.19 22.66 5.16
CA ASP A 496 -8.31 24.03 5.67
C ASP A 496 -7.01 24.84 5.55
N GLY A 497 -6.01 24.32 4.83
CA GLY A 497 -4.74 25.01 4.56
C GLY A 497 -3.63 24.75 5.59
N ALA A 498 -3.78 23.79 6.51
CA ALA A 498 -2.75 23.44 7.49
C ALA A 498 -1.64 22.54 6.89
N PHE A 499 -0.93 23.06 5.88
CA PHE A 499 0.18 22.39 5.23
C PHE A 499 1.26 23.38 4.78
N ILE A 500 2.42 22.85 4.41
CA ILE A 500 3.49 23.57 3.71
C ILE A 500 3.67 22.91 2.35
N GLU A 501 3.42 23.68 1.29
CA GLU A 501 3.69 23.26 -0.09
C GLU A 501 4.67 24.25 -0.73
N ARG A 502 5.78 23.74 -1.25
CA ARG A 502 6.87 24.53 -1.81
C ARG A 502 7.11 24.17 -3.27
N GLU A 503 7.05 25.16 -4.15
CA GLU A 503 7.65 25.08 -5.48
C GLU A 503 9.15 25.36 -5.34
N LEU A 504 9.97 24.43 -5.83
CA LEU A 504 11.42 24.52 -5.86
C LEU A 504 11.85 24.74 -7.30
N ALA A 505 12.66 25.76 -7.56
CA ALA A 505 13.16 26.06 -8.90
C ALA A 505 14.64 26.45 -8.85
N PHE A 506 15.43 25.84 -9.73
CA PHE A 506 16.83 26.17 -9.97
C PHE A 506 17.00 26.70 -11.39
N ALA A 507 17.60 27.87 -11.53
CA ALA A 507 18.03 28.44 -12.81
C ALA A 507 19.09 29.51 -12.56
N ASN A 508 19.99 29.75 -13.52
CA ASN A 508 20.99 30.82 -13.45
C ASN A 508 21.78 30.83 -12.12
N ALA A 509 22.23 29.65 -11.69
CA ALA A 509 22.95 29.43 -10.42
C ALA A 509 22.19 29.89 -9.15
N THR A 510 20.86 29.98 -9.22
CA THR A 510 19.99 30.39 -8.12
C THR A 510 18.96 29.32 -7.83
N LEU A 511 18.89 28.85 -6.59
CA LEU A 511 17.80 28.00 -6.08
C LEU A 511 16.79 28.86 -5.34
N VAL A 512 15.51 28.76 -5.72
CA VAL A 512 14.40 29.50 -5.12
C VAL A 512 13.39 28.51 -4.57
N SER A 513 12.83 28.83 -3.39
CA SER A 513 11.66 28.15 -2.83
C SER A 513 10.52 29.13 -2.68
N ARG A 514 9.39 28.88 -3.35
CA ARG A 514 8.18 29.72 -3.29
C ARG A 514 7.03 28.94 -2.65
N PRO A 515 6.11 29.60 -1.93
CA PRO A 515 4.81 29.00 -1.66
C PRO A 515 4.12 28.65 -3.00
N SER A 516 3.53 27.47 -3.07
CA SER A 516 2.65 27.01 -4.16
C SER A 516 1.30 27.71 -4.08
#